data_AF-A0AA39NGH9-F1
#
_entry.id   AF-A0AA39NGH9-F1
#
_cell.length_a   1.000
_cell.length_b   1.000
_cell.length_c   1.000
_cell.angle_alpha   90.00
_cell.angle_beta   90.00
_cell.angle_gamma   90.00
#
_symmetry.space_group_name_H-M   'P 1'
#
loop_
_entity.id
_entity.type
_entity.pdbx_description
1 polymer ?
#
loop_
_entity_poly.entity_id
_entity_poly.type
_entity_poly.pdbx_seq_one_letter_code
_entity_poly.pdbx_strand_id
1 'polypeptide(L)'
;MSVAGTQHDLEQPVTGPLGNESETFERQVLEQLTHISPSSPVPVIAVDLDDVLAQTNHAVADWHNEVYGTRMDVSHFYYYYYWKNPFWGTPRQTFDKVKAFYQTSRIFQIDPVPGAREGTLFLKDTGFKLIVVTARAPDTADESWTWVNQHFPGVFDSIICTGQFKDAHKTGHEVVTKLSKAQVCADLNARILIDDSSENALQCATAVPVATRVLLFGDYEWNKRISGPGDASDDMSFDIRLESHGGKEFWKEETVDIPEGAPLERVKDWSEVVRWVKVHMDTLQ
;
A
#
# COMPACT_ATOMS: atom_id res chain seq x y z
N MET A 1 -12.07 23.18 32.17
CA MET A 1 -13.28 23.62 31.47
C MET A 1 -12.97 23.67 29.99
N SER A 2 -13.71 22.91 29.19
CA SER A 2 -13.94 23.07 27.73
C SER A 2 -12.68 23.08 26.83
N VAL A 3 -12.64 22.42 25.67
CA VAL A 3 -13.70 22.33 24.68
C VAL A 3 -13.63 20.98 23.98
N ALA A 4 -14.76 20.28 23.98
CA ALA A 4 -15.03 19.14 23.13
C ALA A 4 -15.02 19.59 21.66
N GLY A 5 -14.14 18.99 20.86
CA GLY A 5 -14.21 19.03 19.40
C GLY A 5 -15.25 18.02 18.93
N THR A 6 -16.27 18.53 18.27
CA THR A 6 -17.51 17.86 17.88
C THR A 6 -17.34 16.62 17.01
N GLN A 7 -18.13 15.59 17.35
CA GLN A 7 -18.51 14.48 16.48
C GLN A 7 -19.33 15.01 15.29
N HIS A 8 -18.74 15.00 14.11
CA HIS A 8 -19.34 14.77 12.79
C HIS A 8 -18.24 15.09 11.76
N ASP A 9 -18.00 14.18 10.80
CA ASP A 9 -17.08 14.24 9.64
C ASP A 9 -16.10 13.05 9.54
N LEU A 10 -16.32 11.99 10.32
CA LEU A 10 -15.78 10.66 10.00
C LEU A 10 -16.86 9.82 9.32
N GLU A 11 -17.25 10.18 8.09
CA GLU A 11 -18.04 9.27 7.26
C GLU A 11 -17.92 9.67 5.78
N GLN A 12 -17.39 8.71 5.01
CA GLN A 12 -17.26 8.63 3.56
C GLN A 12 -15.93 9.10 2.93
N PRO A 13 -15.25 8.24 2.12
CA PRO A 13 -14.18 8.68 1.27
C PRO A 13 -14.76 9.67 0.25
N VAL A 14 -14.18 10.87 0.15
CA VAL A 14 -14.51 11.79 -0.95
C VAL A 14 -13.91 11.18 -2.21
N THR A 15 -14.69 10.38 -2.92
CA THR A 15 -14.41 9.91 -4.28
C THR A 15 -14.79 11.00 -5.29
N GLY A 16 -14.39 12.24 -5.03
CA GLY A 16 -14.56 13.38 -5.93
C GLY A 16 -13.21 13.75 -6.53
N PRO A 17 -13.11 14.09 -7.83
CA PRO A 17 -11.87 14.57 -8.40
C PRO A 17 -11.41 15.82 -7.65
N LEU A 18 -10.16 15.83 -7.20
CA LEU A 18 -9.51 17.05 -6.73
C LEU A 18 -9.54 18.06 -7.89
N GLY A 19 -9.82 19.33 -7.60
CA GLY A 19 -9.77 20.36 -8.64
C GLY A 19 -8.36 20.46 -9.25
N ASN A 20 -8.25 20.67 -10.56
CA ASN A 20 -6.98 20.75 -11.30
C ASN A 20 -5.89 21.59 -10.62
N GLU A 21 -6.26 22.67 -9.91
CA GLU A 21 -5.31 23.53 -9.19
C GLU A 21 -4.68 22.84 -7.97
N SER A 22 -5.45 22.03 -7.22
CA SER A 22 -4.96 21.28 -6.07
C SER A 22 -4.00 20.17 -6.50
N GLU A 23 -4.31 19.46 -7.58
CA GLU A 23 -3.42 18.41 -8.11
C GLU A 23 -2.12 19.01 -8.66
N THR A 24 -2.20 20.16 -9.32
CA THR A 24 -1.01 20.88 -9.81
C THR A 24 -0.10 21.32 -8.65
N PHE A 25 -0.69 21.79 -7.54
CA PHE A 25 0.07 22.15 -6.34
C PHE A 25 0.73 20.92 -5.70
N GLU A 26 -0.02 19.83 -5.49
CA GLU A 26 0.51 18.56 -4.95
C GLU A 26 1.67 18.01 -5.80
N ARG A 27 1.54 18.07 -7.13
CA ARG A 27 2.60 17.69 -8.07
C ARG A 27 3.83 18.57 -7.95
N GLN A 28 3.67 19.89 -7.92
CA GLN A 28 4.79 20.82 -7.74
C GLN A 28 5.51 20.57 -6.41
N VAL A 29 4.74 20.26 -5.37
CA VAL A 29 5.29 19.83 -4.09
C VAL A 29 6.09 18.55 -4.30
N LEU A 30 5.52 17.45 -4.81
CA LEU A 30 6.23 16.20 -5.09
C LEU A 30 7.54 16.39 -5.87
N GLU A 31 7.53 17.17 -6.95
CA GLU A 31 8.71 17.49 -7.77
C GLU A 31 9.79 18.21 -6.95
N GLN A 32 9.41 19.20 -6.14
CA GLN A 32 10.33 19.91 -5.25
C GLN A 32 10.84 19.02 -4.11
N LEU A 33 9.99 18.13 -3.60
CA LEU A 33 10.26 17.38 -2.38
C LEU A 33 11.13 16.14 -2.65
N THR A 34 10.94 15.46 -3.77
CA THR A 34 11.68 14.24 -4.12
C THR A 34 13.00 14.54 -4.83
N HIS A 35 13.23 15.81 -5.20
CA HIS A 35 14.29 16.23 -6.12
C HIS A 35 14.24 15.50 -7.48
N ILE A 36 13.08 14.98 -7.85
CA ILE A 36 12.85 14.30 -9.12
C ILE A 36 12.15 15.29 -10.01
N SER A 37 12.94 15.89 -10.90
CA SER A 37 12.35 16.49 -12.09
C SER A 37 11.79 15.36 -12.96
N PRO A 38 10.63 15.53 -13.63
CA PRO A 38 10.18 14.62 -14.68
C PRO A 38 11.22 14.42 -15.80
N SER A 39 12.21 15.32 -15.91
CA SER A 39 13.35 15.24 -16.81
C SER A 39 14.61 14.58 -16.23
N SER A 40 14.56 14.05 -15.00
CA SER A 40 15.67 13.30 -14.40
C SER A 40 15.99 12.07 -15.25
N PRO A 41 17.25 11.86 -15.66
CA PRO A 41 17.63 10.70 -16.47
C PRO A 41 17.69 9.39 -15.65
N VAL A 42 17.59 9.45 -14.32
CA VAL A 42 17.66 8.26 -13.47
C VAL A 42 16.27 7.62 -13.35
N PRO A 43 16.09 6.35 -13.79
CA PRO A 43 14.79 5.68 -13.72
C PRO A 43 14.36 5.42 -12.28
N VAL A 44 13.09 5.66 -12.00
CA VAL A 44 12.49 5.49 -10.66
C VAL A 44 11.75 4.17 -10.57
N ILE A 45 11.91 3.47 -9.44
CA ILE A 45 11.06 2.35 -9.03
C ILE A 45 10.33 2.74 -7.74
N ALA A 46 9.01 2.71 -7.79
CA ALA A 46 8.16 2.87 -6.62
C ALA A 46 7.96 1.52 -5.93
N VAL A 47 8.06 1.48 -4.60
CA VAL A 47 7.96 0.25 -3.80
C VAL A 47 7.00 0.50 -2.65
N ASP A 48 6.01 -0.35 -2.47
CA ASP A 48 5.17 -0.31 -1.27
C ASP A 48 5.94 -0.73 -0.01
N LEU A 49 5.46 -0.30 1.15
CA LEU A 49 6.06 -0.62 2.44
C LEU A 49 5.46 -1.90 3.04
N ASP A 50 4.16 -1.90 3.27
CA ASP A 50 3.46 -2.97 4.00
C ASP A 50 3.34 -4.21 3.11
N ASP A 51 3.73 -5.37 3.65
CA ASP A 51 3.80 -6.70 3.04
C ASP A 51 4.61 -6.83 1.72
N VAL A 52 5.30 -5.77 1.30
CA VAL A 52 6.34 -5.76 0.26
C VAL A 52 7.75 -5.60 0.86
N LEU A 53 7.91 -4.68 1.81
CA LEU A 53 9.17 -4.46 2.55
C LEU A 53 9.08 -4.91 4.00
N ALA A 54 7.94 -4.68 4.67
CA ALA A 54 7.68 -5.03 6.07
C ALA A 54 6.60 -6.10 6.18
N GLN A 55 6.76 -7.12 7.01
CA GLN A 55 5.75 -8.20 7.18
C GLN A 55 4.54 -7.77 8.04
N THR A 56 3.79 -6.77 7.59
CA THR A 56 2.75 -6.10 8.37
C THR A 56 1.60 -7.01 8.75
N ASN A 57 1.05 -7.79 7.83
CA ASN A 57 -0.04 -8.71 8.15
C ASN A 57 0.39 -9.85 9.10
N HIS A 58 1.66 -10.23 9.12
CA HIS A 58 2.19 -11.14 10.15
C HIS A 58 2.11 -10.51 11.55
N ALA A 59 2.60 -9.28 11.70
CA ALA A 59 2.58 -8.57 12.98
C ALA A 59 1.14 -8.28 13.47
N VAL A 60 0.23 -7.98 12.54
CA VAL A 60 -1.19 -7.79 12.83
C VAL A 60 -1.82 -9.10 13.31
N ALA A 61 -1.51 -10.24 12.69
CA ALA A 61 -2.01 -11.54 13.12
C ALA A 61 -1.54 -11.90 14.54
N ASP A 62 -0.25 -11.73 14.82
CA ASP A 62 0.34 -12.00 16.13
C ASP A 62 -0.30 -11.12 17.21
N TRP A 63 -0.43 -9.82 16.94
CA TRP A 63 -1.12 -8.90 17.84
C TRP A 63 -2.58 -9.32 18.07
N HIS A 64 -3.32 -9.68 17.01
CA HIS A 64 -4.72 -10.06 17.14
C HIS A 64 -4.87 -11.34 17.99
N ASN A 65 -3.95 -12.30 17.83
CA ASN A 65 -3.90 -13.52 18.63
C ASN A 65 -3.62 -13.23 20.11
N GLU A 66 -2.68 -12.34 20.40
CA GLU A 66 -2.35 -11.94 21.77
C GLU A 66 -3.50 -11.19 22.47
N VAL A 67 -4.15 -10.26 21.76
CA VAL A 67 -5.15 -9.35 22.35
C VAL A 67 -6.55 -9.98 22.43
N TYR A 68 -6.95 -10.73 21.40
CA TYR A 68 -8.31 -11.29 21.29
C TYR A 68 -8.37 -12.81 21.43
N GLY A 69 -7.24 -13.48 21.66
CA GLY A 69 -7.19 -14.94 21.81
C GLY A 69 -7.53 -15.71 20.53
N THR A 70 -7.30 -15.11 19.37
CA THR A 70 -7.57 -15.72 18.07
C THR A 70 -6.46 -16.70 17.64
N ARG A 71 -6.62 -17.26 16.44
CA ARG A 71 -5.65 -18.17 15.81
C ARG A 71 -5.40 -17.79 14.34
N MET A 72 -5.18 -16.51 14.13
CA MET A 72 -4.86 -15.93 12.84
C MET A 72 -3.43 -16.23 12.43
N ASP A 73 -3.26 -16.39 11.13
CA ASP A 73 -1.99 -16.27 10.43
C ASP A 73 -2.26 -15.51 9.11
N VAL A 74 -1.21 -15.26 8.32
CA VAL A 74 -1.34 -14.51 7.05
C VAL A 74 -2.29 -15.15 6.04
N SER A 75 -2.53 -16.47 6.10
CA SER A 75 -3.46 -17.13 5.18
C SER A 75 -4.93 -16.79 5.46
N HIS A 76 -5.23 -16.21 6.63
CA HIS A 76 -6.58 -15.77 6.98
C HIS A 76 -6.94 -14.39 6.44
N PHE A 77 -6.01 -13.67 5.82
CA PHE A 77 -6.28 -12.37 5.19
C PHE A 77 -6.70 -12.59 3.74
N TYR A 78 -7.98 -12.94 3.53
CA TYR A 78 -8.53 -13.23 2.19
C TYR A 78 -8.73 -11.99 1.32
N TYR A 79 -8.88 -10.82 1.92
CA TYR A 79 -9.17 -9.55 1.27
C TYR A 79 -8.36 -8.41 1.90
N TYR A 80 -8.12 -7.37 1.12
CA TYR A 80 -7.46 -6.15 1.56
C TYR A 80 -8.13 -5.52 2.78
N TYR A 81 -9.47 -5.39 2.76
CA TYR A 81 -10.19 -4.86 3.91
C TYR A 81 -10.42 -5.92 4.99
N TYR A 82 -9.91 -5.65 6.18
CA TYR A 82 -9.90 -6.59 7.29
C TYR A 82 -11.28 -7.09 7.75
N TRP A 83 -12.36 -6.30 7.66
CA TRP A 83 -13.70 -6.77 8.06
C TRP A 83 -14.21 -7.93 7.19
N LYS A 84 -13.70 -8.05 5.95
CA LYS A 84 -14.02 -9.16 5.04
C LYS A 84 -13.25 -10.45 5.39
N ASN A 85 -12.40 -10.42 6.42
CA ASN A 85 -11.59 -11.54 6.86
C ASN A 85 -12.12 -12.12 8.19
N PRO A 86 -11.88 -13.42 8.48
CA PRO A 86 -12.25 -14.02 9.76
C PRO A 86 -11.73 -13.21 10.95
N PHE A 87 -12.45 -13.30 12.07
CA PHE A 87 -12.09 -12.72 13.37
C PHE A 87 -12.18 -11.19 13.53
N TRP A 88 -12.35 -10.41 12.46
CA TRP A 88 -12.34 -8.95 12.55
C TRP A 88 -13.69 -8.35 12.96
N GLY A 89 -14.79 -8.97 12.54
CA GLY A 89 -16.15 -8.49 12.82
C GLY A 89 -16.61 -7.43 11.81
N THR A 90 -17.55 -6.58 12.22
CA THR A 90 -18.10 -5.52 11.35
C THR A 90 -17.07 -4.45 10.99
N PRO A 91 -17.28 -3.61 9.96
CA PRO A 91 -16.41 -2.47 9.67
C PRO A 91 -16.12 -1.61 10.91
N ARG A 92 -17.14 -1.31 11.72
CA ARG A 92 -16.96 -0.54 12.97
C ARG A 92 -16.00 -1.22 13.93
N GLN A 93 -16.21 -2.51 14.22
CA GLN A 93 -15.35 -3.28 15.11
C GLN A 93 -13.92 -3.39 14.56
N THR A 94 -13.80 -3.53 13.25
CA THR A 94 -12.53 -3.56 12.53
C THR A 94 -11.78 -2.24 12.68
N PHE A 95 -12.45 -1.09 12.49
CA PHE A 95 -11.82 0.22 12.71
C PHE A 95 -11.33 0.39 14.15
N ASP A 96 -12.11 -0.03 15.15
CA ASP A 96 -11.69 0.01 16.56
C ASP A 96 -10.44 -0.85 16.80
N LYS A 97 -10.37 -2.05 16.20
CA LYS A 97 -9.21 -2.95 16.26
C LYS A 97 -7.98 -2.36 15.57
N VAL A 98 -8.13 -1.89 14.33
CA VAL A 98 -7.04 -1.24 13.59
C VAL A 98 -6.51 -0.07 14.40
N LYS A 99 -7.38 0.81 14.90
CA LYS A 99 -6.97 1.92 15.76
C LYS A 99 -6.18 1.43 16.99
N ALA A 100 -6.62 0.37 17.65
CA ALA A 100 -5.92 -0.19 18.80
C ALA A 100 -4.54 -0.78 18.41
N PHE A 101 -4.40 -1.40 17.24
CA PHE A 101 -3.10 -1.88 16.73
C PHE A 101 -2.13 -0.71 16.50
N TYR A 102 -2.58 0.33 15.82
CA TYR A 102 -1.78 1.52 15.53
C TYR A 102 -1.44 2.36 16.78
N GLN A 103 -2.15 2.19 17.90
CA GLN A 103 -1.76 2.76 19.19
C GLN A 103 -0.56 2.04 19.84
N THR A 104 -0.14 0.89 19.30
CA THR A 104 1.08 0.20 19.71
C THR A 104 2.25 0.60 18.82
N SER A 105 3.49 0.36 19.27
CA SER A 105 4.69 0.55 18.44
C SER A 105 5.01 -0.64 17.53
N ARG A 106 4.13 -1.66 17.44
CA ARG A 106 4.43 -2.93 16.75
C ARG A 106 4.72 -2.74 15.27
N ILE A 107 4.05 -1.79 14.62
CA ILE A 107 4.22 -1.51 13.19
C ILE A 107 5.64 -1.00 12.83
N PHE A 108 6.42 -0.58 13.83
CA PHE A 108 7.82 -0.15 13.68
C PHE A 108 8.82 -1.16 14.26
N GLN A 109 8.35 -2.35 14.63
CA GLN A 109 9.18 -3.45 15.16
C GLN A 109 9.07 -4.70 14.29
N ILE A 110 8.50 -4.55 13.09
CA ILE A 110 8.24 -5.65 12.17
C ILE A 110 9.54 -6.06 11.48
N ASP A 111 9.73 -7.36 11.28
CA ASP A 111 10.81 -7.88 10.47
C ASP A 111 10.60 -7.59 8.97
N PRO A 112 11.66 -7.28 8.21
CA PRO A 112 11.57 -7.13 6.77
C PRO A 112 11.09 -8.40 6.07
N VAL A 113 10.40 -8.24 4.94
CA VAL A 113 10.03 -9.35 4.05
C VAL A 113 11.32 -10.07 3.59
N PRO A 114 11.37 -11.42 3.62
CA PRO A 114 12.54 -12.17 3.19
C PRO A 114 13.00 -11.79 1.78
N GLY A 115 14.30 -11.52 1.62
CA GLY A 115 14.91 -11.12 0.35
C GLY A 115 14.70 -9.66 -0.03
N ALA A 116 13.93 -8.87 0.72
CA ALA A 116 13.67 -7.46 0.40
C ALA A 116 14.95 -6.63 0.38
N ARG A 117 15.85 -6.85 1.35
CA ARG A 117 17.08 -6.07 1.47
C ARG A 117 18.01 -6.34 0.30
N GLU A 118 18.22 -7.60 -0.05
CA GLU A 118 19.04 -8.01 -1.20
C GLU A 118 18.41 -7.56 -2.52
N GLY A 119 17.09 -7.70 -2.66
CA GLY A 119 16.36 -7.32 -3.86
C GLY A 119 16.43 -5.83 -4.14
N THR A 120 16.09 -5.01 -3.16
CA THR A 120 16.14 -3.54 -3.26
C THR A 120 17.57 -3.02 -3.44
N LEU A 121 18.56 -3.59 -2.75
CA LEU A 121 19.96 -3.22 -2.97
C LEU A 121 20.39 -3.53 -4.41
N PHE A 122 20.01 -4.68 -4.98
CA PHE A 122 20.26 -5.00 -6.38
C PHE A 122 19.62 -3.98 -7.34
N LEU A 123 18.37 -3.58 -7.09
CA LEU A 123 17.70 -2.57 -7.91
C LEU A 123 18.46 -1.23 -7.85
N LYS A 124 18.85 -0.79 -6.66
CA LYS A 124 19.64 0.43 -6.51
C LYS A 124 21.00 0.33 -7.23
N ASP A 125 21.74 -0.76 -7.02
CA ASP A 125 23.07 -0.96 -7.60
C ASP A 125 23.05 -1.08 -9.13
N THR A 126 21.88 -1.38 -9.71
CA THR A 126 21.67 -1.39 -11.17
C THR A 126 21.21 -0.05 -11.73
N GLY A 127 21.23 1.02 -10.92
CA GLY A 127 21.05 2.39 -11.37
C GLY A 127 19.64 2.95 -11.20
N PHE A 128 18.75 2.23 -10.51
CA PHE A 128 17.42 2.74 -10.20
C PHE A 128 17.44 3.62 -8.95
N LYS A 129 16.65 4.70 -8.98
CA LYS A 129 16.26 5.44 -7.78
C LYS A 129 15.07 4.75 -7.14
N LEU A 130 15.11 4.47 -5.84
CA LEU A 130 14.05 3.76 -5.14
C LEU A 130 13.29 4.70 -4.21
N ILE A 131 11.96 4.67 -4.30
CA ILE A 131 11.07 5.50 -3.49
C ILE A 131 10.01 4.63 -2.86
N VAL A 132 9.84 4.78 -1.55
CA VAL A 132 8.74 4.13 -0.85
C VAL A 132 7.45 4.91 -1.14
N VAL A 133 6.40 4.24 -1.60
CA VAL A 133 5.07 4.81 -1.84
C VAL A 133 4.04 3.98 -1.08
N THR A 134 3.53 4.52 0.03
CA THR A 134 2.73 3.76 1.00
C THR A 134 1.42 4.48 1.34
N ALA A 135 0.40 3.71 1.74
CA ALA A 135 -0.86 4.24 2.26
C ALA A 135 -0.84 4.50 3.79
N ARG A 136 0.32 4.35 4.45
CA ARG A 136 0.47 4.72 5.86
C ARG A 136 0.13 6.19 6.10
N ALA A 137 -0.43 6.46 7.28
CA ALA A 137 -0.87 7.79 7.65
C ALA A 137 0.34 8.75 7.86
N PRO A 138 0.20 10.04 7.53
CA PRO A 138 1.27 11.04 7.62
C PRO A 138 1.93 11.17 8.99
N ASP A 139 1.16 10.97 10.07
CA ASP A 139 1.65 11.02 11.44
C ASP A 139 2.59 9.85 11.81
N THR A 140 2.64 8.81 10.97
CA THR A 140 3.56 7.67 11.11
C THR A 140 4.75 7.74 10.16
N ALA A 141 4.90 8.83 9.40
CA ALA A 141 5.89 8.93 8.34
C ALA A 141 7.33 8.96 8.89
N ASP A 142 7.62 9.76 9.93
CA ASP A 142 8.93 9.82 10.63
C ASP A 142 9.36 8.46 11.17
N GLU A 143 8.46 7.76 11.84
CA GLU A 143 8.75 6.45 12.44
C GLU A 143 8.89 5.37 11.35
N SER A 144 8.09 5.44 10.29
CA SER A 144 8.22 4.56 9.12
C SER A 144 9.55 4.79 8.40
N TRP A 145 9.98 6.04 8.23
CA TRP A 145 11.27 6.37 7.63
C TRP A 145 12.45 5.92 8.48
N THR A 146 12.32 6.02 9.81
CA THR A 146 13.30 5.49 10.75
C THR A 146 13.45 3.98 10.58
N TRP A 147 12.33 3.25 10.50
CA TRP A 147 12.32 1.81 10.23
C TRP A 147 12.97 1.47 8.88
N VAL A 148 12.61 2.21 7.81
CA VAL A 148 13.20 2.01 6.47
C VAL A 148 14.72 2.18 6.51
N ASN A 149 15.24 3.24 7.14
CA ASN A 149 16.69 3.46 7.24
C ASN A 149 17.42 2.41 8.07
N GLN A 150 16.76 1.90 9.11
CA GLN A 150 17.32 0.85 9.95
C GLN A 150 17.52 -0.45 9.16
N HIS A 151 16.54 -0.85 8.35
CA HIS A 151 16.55 -2.13 7.65
C HIS A 151 17.13 -2.06 6.23
N PHE A 152 17.06 -0.90 5.58
CA PHE A 152 17.49 -0.64 4.21
C PHE A 152 18.42 0.59 4.13
N PRO A 153 19.54 0.60 4.88
CA PRO A 153 20.38 1.79 5.03
C PRO A 153 20.92 2.27 3.68
N GLY A 154 20.54 3.51 3.32
CA GLY A 154 20.95 4.16 2.09
C GLY A 154 20.33 3.57 0.83
N VAL A 155 19.32 2.71 0.89
CA VAL A 155 18.71 2.08 -0.28
C VAL A 155 17.63 2.96 -0.91
N PHE A 156 16.82 3.61 -0.08
CA PHE A 156 15.72 4.48 -0.51
C PHE A 156 16.08 5.95 -0.37
N ASP A 157 15.56 6.79 -1.25
CA ASP A 157 15.79 8.23 -1.24
C ASP A 157 14.74 8.99 -0.42
N SER A 158 13.49 8.53 -0.46
CA SER A 158 12.35 9.18 0.19
C SER A 158 11.20 8.20 0.44
N ILE A 159 10.28 8.61 1.30
CA ILE A 159 8.98 7.95 1.53
C ILE A 159 7.85 8.92 1.21
N ILE A 160 6.84 8.42 0.50
CA ILE A 160 5.64 9.17 0.10
C ILE A 160 4.41 8.47 0.69
N CYS A 161 3.69 9.17 1.55
CA CYS A 161 2.45 8.71 2.16
C CYS A 161 1.24 9.23 1.35
N THR A 162 0.45 8.31 0.81
CA THR A 162 -0.71 8.60 -0.06
C THR A 162 -2.04 8.59 0.70
N GLY A 163 -3.02 9.35 0.22
CA GLY A 163 -4.44 9.11 0.52
C GLY A 163 -5.05 9.81 1.73
N GLN A 164 -4.68 11.05 2.07
CA GLN A 164 -5.39 11.80 3.15
C GLN A 164 -5.67 13.28 2.89
N PHE A 165 -6.79 13.74 3.48
CA PHE A 165 -7.38 15.09 3.53
C PHE A 165 -6.50 16.24 4.06
N LYS A 166 -5.24 16.01 4.41
CA LYS A 166 -4.34 17.07 4.91
C LYS A 166 -3.53 17.68 3.77
N ASP A 167 -3.27 18.98 3.85
CA ASP A 167 -2.51 19.70 2.84
C ASP A 167 -1.07 19.18 2.76
N ALA A 168 -0.53 19.10 1.53
CA ALA A 168 0.82 18.63 1.26
C ALA A 168 1.86 19.36 2.11
N HIS A 169 2.76 18.61 2.76
CA HIS A 169 3.90 19.18 3.46
C HIS A 169 5.11 18.23 3.40
N LYS A 170 6.30 18.83 3.46
CA LYS A 170 7.59 18.12 3.64
C LYS A 170 8.12 18.36 5.04
N THR A 171 8.51 17.29 5.69
CA THR A 171 9.41 17.29 6.84
C THR A 171 10.55 16.34 6.53
N GLY A 172 11.72 16.86 6.13
CA GLY A 172 12.89 16.03 5.84
C GLY A 172 12.73 15.14 4.60
N HIS A 173 12.62 13.82 4.79
CA HIS A 173 12.54 12.81 3.72
C HIS A 173 11.10 12.41 3.34
N GLU A 174 10.13 12.97 4.05
CA GLU A 174 8.72 12.59 3.92
C GLU A 174 7.99 13.51 2.98
N VAL A 175 7.14 12.89 2.17
CA VAL A 175 6.16 13.60 1.36
C VAL A 175 4.78 13.07 1.69
N VAL A 176 3.90 13.97 2.12
CA VAL A 176 2.50 13.66 2.39
C VAL A 176 1.67 14.24 1.26
N THR A 177 0.78 13.44 0.66
CA THR A 177 -0.06 13.90 -0.45
C THR A 177 -1.48 13.32 -0.43
N LYS A 178 -2.42 14.10 -0.97
CA LYS A 178 -3.80 13.66 -1.26
C LYS A 178 -3.89 12.72 -2.47
N LEU A 179 -2.80 12.58 -3.23
CA LEU A 179 -2.76 11.80 -4.46
C LEU A 179 -2.83 10.29 -4.18
N SER A 180 -3.47 9.56 -5.10
CA SER A 180 -3.44 8.10 -5.15
C SER A 180 -2.05 7.59 -5.54
N LYS A 181 -1.75 6.31 -5.26
CA LYS A 181 -0.50 5.68 -5.73
C LYS A 181 -0.33 5.80 -7.25
N ALA A 182 -1.42 5.69 -8.01
CA ALA A 182 -1.40 5.86 -9.46
C ALA A 182 -0.94 7.26 -9.89
N GLN A 183 -1.46 8.30 -9.25
CA GLN A 183 -1.04 9.68 -9.50
C GLN A 183 0.41 9.91 -9.08
N VAL A 184 0.81 9.44 -7.88
CA VAL A 184 2.19 9.55 -7.42
C VAL A 184 3.15 8.84 -8.38
N CYS A 185 2.83 7.62 -8.83
CA CYS A 185 3.67 6.90 -9.79
C CYS A 185 3.78 7.64 -11.13
N ALA A 186 2.70 8.24 -11.62
CA ALA A 186 2.70 9.04 -12.84
C ALA A 186 3.57 10.30 -12.67
N ASP A 187 3.45 11.01 -11.55
CA ASP A 187 4.24 12.23 -11.26
C ASP A 187 5.74 11.93 -11.10
N LEU A 188 6.06 10.79 -10.48
CA LEU A 188 7.43 10.28 -10.38
C LEU A 188 8.00 9.78 -11.72
N ASN A 189 7.15 9.63 -12.74
CA ASN A 189 7.47 8.88 -13.96
C ASN A 189 8.08 7.49 -13.63
N ALA A 190 7.46 6.80 -12.67
CA ALA A 190 7.94 5.52 -12.17
C ALA A 190 7.91 4.47 -13.30
N ARG A 191 9.02 3.74 -13.45
CA ARG A 191 9.15 2.67 -14.45
C ARG A 191 8.35 1.43 -14.06
N ILE A 192 8.38 1.10 -12.77
CA ILE A 192 7.55 0.08 -12.17
C ILE A 192 7.08 0.52 -10.78
N LEU A 193 5.91 0.02 -10.37
CA LEU A 193 5.46 -0.07 -9.00
C LEU A 193 5.56 -1.55 -8.53
N ILE A 194 6.08 -1.78 -7.33
CA ILE A 194 6.04 -3.09 -6.65
C ILE A 194 5.09 -2.95 -5.46
N ASP A 195 3.95 -3.64 -5.49
CA ASP A 195 2.84 -3.47 -4.54
C ASP A 195 2.13 -4.80 -4.33
N ASP A 196 1.66 -5.09 -3.12
CA ASP A 196 0.96 -6.34 -2.78
C ASP A 196 -0.57 -6.22 -2.91
N SER A 197 -1.12 -5.00 -2.98
CA SER A 197 -2.56 -4.78 -3.14
C SER A 197 -2.98 -4.88 -4.60
N SER A 198 -3.93 -5.78 -4.88
CA SER A 198 -4.56 -5.90 -6.19
C SER A 198 -5.30 -4.65 -6.62
N GLU A 199 -5.92 -3.94 -5.67
CA GLU A 199 -6.63 -2.69 -5.90
C GLU A 199 -5.67 -1.60 -6.36
N ASN A 200 -4.57 -1.38 -5.63
CA ASN A 200 -3.53 -0.42 -6.01
C ASN A 200 -2.91 -0.79 -7.35
N ALA A 201 -2.60 -2.08 -7.55
CA ALA A 201 -1.98 -2.58 -8.77
C ALA A 201 -2.87 -2.34 -9.99
N LEU A 202 -4.17 -2.68 -9.90
CA LEU A 202 -5.12 -2.40 -10.97
C LEU A 202 -5.28 -0.91 -11.21
N GLN A 203 -5.39 -0.10 -10.14
CA GLN A 203 -5.51 1.35 -10.27
C GLN A 203 -4.32 1.93 -11.03
N CYS A 204 -3.09 1.51 -10.71
CA CYS A 204 -1.88 2.00 -11.37
C CYS A 204 -1.74 1.47 -12.81
N ALA A 205 -2.04 0.20 -13.05
CA ALA A 205 -1.91 -0.44 -14.37
C ALA A 205 -2.99 -0.01 -15.37
N THR A 206 -4.12 0.52 -14.89
CA THR A 206 -5.23 0.99 -15.74
C THR A 206 -5.46 2.49 -15.69
N ALA A 207 -4.60 3.23 -14.98
CA ALA A 207 -4.69 4.68 -14.88
C ALA A 207 -4.60 5.37 -16.25
N VAL A 208 -5.37 6.45 -16.39
CA VAL A 208 -5.41 7.32 -17.57
C VAL A 208 -4.99 8.73 -17.12
N PRO A 209 -4.11 9.44 -17.84
CA PRO A 209 -3.56 9.10 -19.16
C PRO A 209 -2.33 8.18 -19.14
N VAL A 210 -1.70 7.97 -17.99
CA VAL A 210 -0.45 7.20 -17.87
C VAL A 210 -0.68 5.98 -16.98
N ALA A 211 -0.61 4.79 -17.59
CA ALA A 211 -0.55 3.53 -16.87
C ALA A 211 0.89 3.27 -16.40
N THR A 212 1.05 2.91 -15.13
CA THR A 212 2.34 2.47 -14.58
C THR A 212 2.42 0.96 -14.65
N ARG A 213 3.57 0.41 -15.04
CA ARG A 213 3.78 -1.05 -14.98
C ARG A 213 3.85 -1.50 -13.53
N VAL A 214 3.15 -2.58 -13.18
CA VAL A 214 3.08 -3.07 -11.79
C VAL A 214 3.57 -4.51 -11.69
N LEU A 215 4.41 -4.76 -10.69
CA LEU A 215 4.70 -6.11 -10.21
C LEU A 215 3.86 -6.35 -8.96
N LEU A 216 2.76 -7.10 -9.12
CA LEU A 216 1.89 -7.49 -8.01
C LEU A 216 2.61 -8.54 -7.16
N PHE A 217 3.06 -8.10 -5.98
CA PHE A 217 3.99 -8.81 -5.13
C PHE A 217 3.29 -9.79 -4.18
N GLY A 218 3.91 -10.95 -4.00
CA GLY A 218 3.50 -11.98 -3.06
C GLY A 218 2.51 -12.99 -3.63
N ASP A 219 2.50 -14.20 -3.07
CA ASP A 219 1.40 -15.18 -3.22
C ASP A 219 0.46 -15.07 -2.01
N TYR A 220 -0.06 -13.87 -1.80
CA TYR A 220 -0.91 -13.56 -0.66
C TYR A 220 -2.39 -13.78 -0.98
N GLU A 221 -3.19 -14.17 0.02
CA GLU A 221 -4.62 -14.42 -0.21
C GLU A 221 -5.38 -13.14 -0.57
N TRP A 222 -5.04 -12.00 0.04
CA TRP A 222 -5.70 -10.72 -0.22
C TRP A 222 -5.47 -10.19 -1.62
N ASN A 223 -4.37 -10.60 -2.28
CA ASN A 223 -4.07 -10.18 -3.63
C ASN A 223 -4.69 -11.10 -4.70
N LYS A 224 -5.45 -12.13 -4.31
CA LYS A 224 -6.19 -12.99 -5.25
C LYS A 224 -7.58 -12.45 -5.57
N ARG A 225 -8.04 -11.43 -4.84
CA ARG A 225 -9.39 -10.86 -4.90
C ARG A 225 -9.31 -9.32 -4.87
N ILE A 226 -10.46 -8.68 -5.01
CA ILE A 226 -10.61 -7.22 -4.92
C ILE A 226 -11.62 -6.87 -3.83
N SER A 227 -11.38 -5.74 -3.18
CA SER A 227 -12.30 -5.06 -2.29
C SER A 227 -12.53 -3.63 -2.75
N GLY A 228 -13.78 -3.30 -3.02
CA GLY A 228 -14.15 -1.98 -3.54
C GLY A 228 -14.50 -0.99 -2.42
N PRO A 229 -14.48 0.33 -2.69
CA PRO A 229 -14.99 1.34 -1.76
C PRO A 229 -16.46 1.12 -1.34
N GLY A 230 -17.24 0.40 -2.16
CA GLY A 230 -18.62 0.01 -1.84
C GLY A 230 -18.76 -1.11 -0.81
N ASP A 231 -17.65 -1.74 -0.39
CA ASP A 231 -17.67 -2.90 0.52
C ASP A 231 -17.73 -2.52 2.01
N ALA A 232 -17.79 -1.22 2.33
CA ALA A 232 -17.82 -0.72 3.70
C ALA A 232 -19.24 -0.85 4.33
N SER A 233 -19.75 -2.07 4.40
CA SER A 233 -21.04 -2.40 5.02
C SER A 233 -20.95 -3.65 5.88
N ASP A 234 -21.86 -3.77 6.85
CA ASP A 234 -21.91 -4.94 7.74
C ASP A 234 -22.14 -6.24 6.96
N ASP A 235 -22.93 -6.21 5.87
CA ASP A 235 -23.21 -7.37 5.01
C ASP A 235 -21.95 -7.94 4.33
N MET A 236 -20.89 -7.13 4.21
CA MET A 236 -19.61 -7.56 3.64
C MET A 236 -18.65 -8.13 4.70
N SER A 237 -19.02 -8.11 5.98
CA SER A 237 -18.21 -8.71 7.04
C SER A 237 -18.15 -10.23 6.87
N PHE A 238 -17.01 -10.85 7.16
CA PHE A 238 -16.79 -12.27 6.89
C PHE A 238 -17.90 -13.17 7.45
N ASP A 239 -18.22 -13.04 8.73
CA ASP A 239 -19.19 -13.92 9.41
C ASP A 239 -20.61 -13.74 8.86
N ILE A 240 -21.03 -12.49 8.63
CA ILE A 240 -22.35 -12.15 8.08
C ILE A 240 -22.48 -12.64 6.63
N ARG A 241 -21.41 -12.46 5.84
CA ARG A 241 -21.37 -12.91 4.46
C ARG A 241 -21.37 -14.43 4.36
N LEU A 242 -20.62 -15.12 5.23
CA LEU A 242 -20.57 -16.58 5.28
C LEU A 242 -21.95 -17.16 5.64
N GLU A 243 -22.62 -16.58 6.64
CA GLU A 243 -23.98 -16.97 7.03
C GLU A 243 -24.99 -16.75 5.90
N SER A 244 -25.00 -15.57 5.28
CA SER A 244 -25.91 -15.26 4.17
C SER A 244 -25.72 -16.15 2.94
N HIS A 245 -24.51 -16.71 2.76
CA HIS A 245 -24.20 -17.69 1.71
C HIS A 245 -24.37 -19.15 2.17
N GLY A 246 -25.02 -19.39 3.32
CA GLY A 246 -25.30 -20.73 3.82
C GLY A 246 -24.05 -21.55 4.16
N GLY A 247 -22.98 -20.88 4.61
CA GLY A 247 -21.70 -21.51 4.95
C GLY A 247 -20.80 -21.79 3.75
N LYS A 248 -21.15 -21.30 2.55
CA LYS A 248 -20.30 -21.45 1.36
C LYS A 248 -19.04 -20.58 1.48
N GLU A 249 -17.89 -21.18 1.18
CA GLU A 249 -16.59 -20.52 1.18
C GLU A 249 -16.43 -19.60 -0.05
N PHE A 250 -17.16 -18.49 -0.08
CA PHE A 250 -17.25 -17.56 -1.23
C PHE A 250 -15.88 -17.08 -1.72
N TRP A 251 -14.89 -16.93 -0.82
CA TRP A 251 -13.54 -16.53 -1.19
C TRP A 251 -12.85 -17.55 -2.11
N LYS A 252 -13.23 -18.84 -2.11
CA LYS A 252 -12.64 -19.83 -3.03
C LYS A 252 -13.09 -19.66 -4.48
N GLU A 253 -14.17 -18.93 -4.72
CA GLU A 253 -14.73 -18.70 -6.06
C GLU A 253 -14.41 -17.32 -6.60
N GLU A 254 -14.22 -16.33 -5.72
CA GLU A 254 -13.88 -14.98 -6.11
C GLU A 254 -12.41 -14.86 -6.50
N THR A 255 -12.17 -14.18 -7.61
CA THR A 255 -10.85 -13.90 -8.16
C THR A 255 -10.75 -12.45 -8.61
N VAL A 256 -9.51 -11.95 -8.73
CA VAL A 256 -9.22 -10.69 -9.42
C VAL A 256 -8.97 -10.95 -10.90
N ASP A 257 -9.78 -10.33 -11.75
CA ASP A 257 -9.57 -10.33 -13.18
C ASP A 257 -8.60 -9.20 -13.56
N ILE A 258 -7.44 -9.57 -14.11
CA ILE A 258 -6.47 -8.62 -14.63
C ILE A 258 -6.87 -8.32 -16.08
N PRO A 259 -7.19 -7.06 -16.44
CA PRO A 259 -7.59 -6.71 -17.79
C PRO A 259 -6.53 -7.12 -18.82
N GLU A 260 -6.98 -7.67 -19.95
CA GLU A 260 -6.08 -8.08 -21.03
C GLU A 260 -5.26 -6.87 -21.51
N GLY A 261 -3.94 -7.03 -21.56
CA GLY A 261 -3.02 -5.98 -21.97
C GLY A 261 -2.65 -4.96 -20.89
N ALA A 262 -3.21 -5.05 -19.67
CA ALA A 262 -2.72 -4.24 -18.56
C ALA A 262 -1.24 -4.59 -18.27
N PRO A 263 -0.36 -3.60 -18.04
CA PRO A 263 1.04 -3.82 -17.71
C PRO A 263 1.20 -4.26 -16.25
N LEU A 264 0.56 -5.37 -15.87
CA LEU A 264 0.53 -5.90 -14.52
C LEU A 264 0.94 -7.38 -14.54
N GLU A 265 2.00 -7.70 -13.82
CA GLU A 265 2.54 -9.06 -13.73
C GLU A 265 2.67 -9.48 -12.27
N ARG A 266 2.38 -10.75 -11.95
CA ARG A 266 2.54 -11.29 -10.59
C ARG A 266 3.97 -11.75 -10.36
N VAL A 267 4.50 -11.47 -9.18
CA VAL A 267 5.80 -11.96 -8.70
C VAL A 267 5.65 -12.47 -7.29
N LYS A 268 6.10 -13.69 -7.00
CA LYS A 268 5.82 -14.30 -5.69
C LYS A 268 6.68 -13.76 -4.54
N ASP A 269 7.88 -13.27 -4.86
CA ASP A 269 8.90 -12.85 -3.91
C ASP A 269 9.96 -11.95 -4.57
N TRP A 270 10.90 -11.44 -3.77
CA TRP A 270 11.98 -10.57 -4.24
C TRP A 270 12.95 -11.25 -5.22
N SER A 271 13.08 -12.57 -5.20
CA SER A 271 13.89 -13.29 -6.18
C SER A 271 13.28 -13.21 -7.59
N GLU A 272 11.95 -13.20 -7.66
CA GLU A 272 11.22 -13.05 -8.93
C GLU A 272 11.21 -11.60 -9.41
N VAL A 273 11.07 -10.63 -8.50
CA VAL A 273 11.28 -9.20 -8.82
C VAL A 273 12.64 -9.00 -9.49
N VAL A 274 13.73 -9.48 -8.85
CA VAL A 274 15.09 -9.33 -9.38
C VAL A 274 15.25 -10.03 -10.74
N ARG A 275 14.68 -11.24 -10.90
CA ARG A 275 14.73 -11.97 -12.17
C ARG A 275 14.00 -11.20 -13.27
N TRP A 276 12.82 -10.68 -12.95
CA TRP A 276 11.99 -9.93 -13.88
C TRP A 276 12.71 -8.64 -14.34
N VAL A 277 13.29 -7.88 -13.41
CA VAL A 277 14.02 -6.64 -13.74
C VAL A 277 15.25 -6.94 -14.60
N LYS A 278 15.99 -8.03 -14.33
CA LYS A 278 17.13 -8.44 -15.17
C LYS A 278 16.73 -8.69 -16.62
N VAL A 279 15.57 -9.31 -16.84
CA VAL A 279 15.05 -9.60 -18.20
C VAL A 279 14.61 -8.33 -18.92
N HIS A 280 14.11 -7.34 -18.18
CA HIS A 280 13.52 -6.12 -18.75
C HIS A 280 14.41 -4.88 -18.64
N MET A 281 15.68 -5.05 -18.22
CA MET A 281 16.61 -3.97 -17.90
C MET A 281 16.70 -2.90 -19.01
N ASP A 282 16.85 -3.34 -20.26
CA ASP A 282 17.00 -2.46 -21.43
C ASP A 282 15.76 -1.56 -21.66
N THR A 283 14.58 -1.99 -21.21
CA THR A 283 13.34 -1.20 -21.35
C THR A 283 13.08 -0.28 -20.16
N LEU A 284 13.77 -0.50 -19.04
CA LEU A 284 13.60 0.24 -17.80
C LEU A 284 14.61 1.38 -17.65
N GLN A 285 15.78 1.28 -18.29
CA GLN A 285 16.80 2.34 -18.37
C GLN A 285 16.36 3.40 -19.40
#